data_AF-A0A7J9QBZ6-F1
#
_entry.id   AF-A0A7J9QBZ6-F1
#
_cell.length_a   1.000
_cell.length_b   1.000
_cell.length_c   1.000
_cell.angle_alpha   90.00
_cell.angle_beta   90.00
_cell.angle_gamma   90.00
#
_symmetry.space_group_name_H-M   'P 1'
#
loop_
_entity.id
_entity.type
_entity.pdbx_description
1 polymer ?
#
loop_
_entity_poly.entity_id
_entity_poly.type
_entity_poly.pdbx_seq_one_letter_code
_entity_poly.pdbx_strand_id
1 'polypeptide(L)'
;MAKKRQILVIGHNTNGCLPEHEKIAYEVGAEIAKSDSVLICGGLGGVMTAAAHGAKDAGGLTIGIIPQNDPVEANEYCDIVIPTGMGL
;
A
#
# COMPACT_ATOMS: atom_id res chain seq x y z
N MET A 1 -16.64 0.40 19.54
CA MET A 1 -15.93 -0.61 18.72
C MET A 1 -14.44 -0.38 18.84
N ALA A 2 -13.63 -1.45 18.90
CA ALA A 2 -12.18 -1.32 18.82
C ALA A 2 -11.77 -0.95 17.40
N LYS A 3 -10.72 -0.14 17.24
CA LYS A 3 -10.17 0.21 15.92
C LYS A 3 -9.54 -1.05 15.29
N LYS A 4 -9.68 -1.23 13.96
CA LYS A 4 -8.89 -2.25 13.24
C LYS A 4 -7.40 -1.96 13.39
N ARG A 5 -6.58 -3.01 13.42
CA ARG A 5 -5.12 -2.87 13.42
C ARG A 5 -4.68 -2.27 12.07
N GLN A 6 -3.76 -1.32 12.13
CA GLN A 6 -3.24 -0.60 10.96
C GLN A 6 -1.77 -0.95 10.82
N ILE A 7 -1.37 -1.45 9.64
CA ILE A 7 0.00 -1.91 9.39
C ILE A 7 0.55 -1.13 8.20
N LEU A 8 1.60 -0.36 8.45
CA LEU A 8 2.30 0.43 7.42
C LEU A 8 3.40 -0.42 6.78
N VAL A 9 3.34 -0.57 5.47
CA VAL A 9 4.39 -1.21 4.65
C VAL A 9 5.22 -0.13 3.96
N ILE A 10 6.53 -0.17 4.17
CA ILE A 10 7.51 0.75 3.58
C ILE A 10 8.56 -0.03 2.79
N GLY A 11 9.07 0.56 1.72
CA GLY A 11 10.13 -0.03 0.91
C GLY A 11 10.45 0.82 -0.31
N HIS A 12 11.28 0.28 -1.21
CA HIS A 12 11.67 0.95 -2.43
C HIS A 12 10.45 1.33 -3.29
N ASN A 13 10.51 2.50 -3.92
CA ASN A 13 9.64 2.83 -5.04
C ASN A 13 10.07 2.01 -6.28
N THR A 14 9.57 2.35 -7.46
CA THR A 14 9.92 1.65 -8.71
C THR A 14 11.44 1.54 -8.92
N ASN A 15 12.23 2.52 -8.48
CA ASN A 15 13.69 2.50 -8.54
C ASN A 15 14.25 1.75 -7.32
N GLY A 16 14.77 0.54 -7.55
CA GLY A 16 15.35 -0.32 -6.49
C GLY A 16 14.39 -1.39 -5.97
N CYS A 17 13.17 -1.48 -6.50
CA CYS A 17 12.31 -2.63 -6.29
C CYS A 17 12.77 -3.79 -7.20
N LEU A 18 13.23 -4.88 -6.61
CA LEU A 18 13.61 -6.10 -7.31
C LEU A 18 12.42 -7.07 -7.31
N PRO A 19 12.36 -8.05 -8.22
CA PRO A 19 11.28 -9.03 -8.26
C PRO A 19 11.04 -9.76 -6.92
N GLU A 20 12.11 -10.00 -6.15
CA GLU A 20 12.00 -10.58 -4.81
C GLU A 20 11.29 -9.64 -3.83
N HIS A 21 11.56 -8.33 -3.90
CA HIS A 21 10.87 -7.33 -3.08
C HIS A 21 9.38 -7.29 -3.40
N GLU A 22 9.01 -7.33 -4.68
CA GLU A 22 7.61 -7.34 -5.11
C GLU A 22 6.89 -8.58 -4.62
N LYS A 23 7.50 -9.76 -4.78
CA LYS A 23 6.92 -11.02 -4.31
C LYS A 23 6.67 -11.00 -2.80
N ILE A 24 7.68 -10.63 -2.01
CA ILE A 24 7.57 -10.56 -0.55
C ILE A 24 6.54 -9.50 -0.15
N ALA A 25 6.53 -8.33 -0.78
CA ALA A 25 5.58 -7.26 -0.50
C ALA A 25 4.14 -7.69 -0.77
N TYR A 26 3.90 -8.37 -1.89
CA TYR A 26 2.60 -8.94 -2.22
C TYR A 26 2.14 -9.95 -1.16
N GLU A 27 3.01 -10.90 -0.77
CA GLU A 27 2.70 -11.87 0.28
C GLU A 27 2.38 -11.18 1.62
N VAL A 28 3.16 -10.17 2.01
CA VAL A 28 2.91 -9.35 3.20
C VAL A 28 1.54 -8.66 3.13
N GLY A 29 1.20 -8.07 1.98
CA GLY A 29 -0.11 -7.43 1.77
C GLY A 29 -1.27 -8.40 1.96
N ALA A 30 -1.17 -9.60 1.37
CA ALA A 30 -2.17 -10.64 1.50
C ALA A 30 -2.34 -11.11 2.96
N GLU A 31 -1.25 -11.28 3.72
CA GLU A 31 -1.33 -11.68 5.13
C GLU A 31 -1.90 -10.57 6.02
N ILE A 32 -1.61 -9.30 5.74
CA ILE A 32 -2.23 -8.16 6.45
C ILE A 32 -3.75 -8.21 6.28
N ALA A 33 -4.24 -8.40 5.05
CA ALA A 33 -5.66 -8.51 4.77
C ALA A 33 -6.32 -9.71 5.49
N LYS A 34 -5.72 -10.90 5.40
CA LYS A 34 -6.21 -12.12 6.07
C LYS A 34 -6.27 -11.99 7.60
N SER A 35 -5.46 -11.12 8.18
CA SER A 35 -5.47 -10.83 9.62
C SER A 35 -6.57 -9.85 10.07
N ASP A 36 -7.50 -9.46 9.18
CA ASP A 36 -8.50 -8.42 9.40
C ASP A 36 -7.89 -7.04 9.77
N SER A 37 -6.65 -6.81 9.32
CA SER A 37 -5.95 -5.53 9.47
C SER A 37 -6.13 -4.65 8.22
N VAL A 38 -5.90 -3.35 8.38
CA VAL A 38 -5.85 -2.37 7.29
C VAL A 38 -4.40 -2.19 6.84
N LEU A 39 -4.17 -2.27 5.53
CA LEU A 39 -2.86 -1.97 4.93
C LEU A 39 -2.73 -0.47 4.69
N ILE A 40 -1.60 0.11 5.10
CA ILE A 40 -1.22 1.48 4.78
C ILE A 40 0.10 1.42 3.99
N CYS A 41 0.24 2.24 2.94
CA CYS A 41 1.48 2.41 2.20
C CYS A 41 1.60 3.84 1.63
N GLY A 42 2.73 4.15 1.01
CA GLY A 42 2.95 5.45 0.34
C GLY A 42 2.28 5.59 -1.02
N GLY A 43 1.42 4.64 -1.42
CA GLY A 43 0.49 4.75 -2.55
C GLY A 43 1.07 4.85 -3.96
N LEU A 44 2.40 4.89 -4.14
CA LEU A 44 3.04 4.98 -5.46
C LEU A 44 3.53 3.59 -5.93
N GLY A 45 4.68 3.55 -6.61
CA GLY A 45 5.30 2.38 -7.25
C GLY A 45 6.03 1.40 -6.32
N GLY A 46 6.53 0.30 -6.88
CA GLY A 46 7.43 -0.66 -6.23
C GLY A 46 6.77 -1.46 -5.11
N VAL A 47 7.43 -1.54 -3.95
CA VAL A 47 6.97 -2.30 -2.77
C VAL A 47 5.55 -1.92 -2.37
N MET A 48 5.21 -0.64 -2.48
CA MET A 48 3.91 -0.11 -2.07
C MET A 48 2.79 -0.63 -2.98
N THR A 49 3.02 -0.63 -4.31
CA THR A 49 2.07 -1.19 -5.27
C THR A 49 1.87 -2.69 -5.04
N ALA A 50 2.95 -3.44 -4.88
CA ALA A 50 2.89 -4.88 -4.69
C ALA A 50 2.15 -5.27 -3.39
N ALA A 51 2.41 -4.55 -2.29
CA ALA A 51 1.73 -4.80 -1.03
C ALA A 51 0.23 -4.44 -1.10
N ALA A 52 -0.13 -3.32 -1.72
CA ALA A 52 -1.52 -2.96 -1.92
C ALA A 52 -2.24 -3.98 -2.82
N HIS A 53 -1.59 -4.46 -3.88
CA HIS A 53 -2.12 -5.51 -4.75
C HIS A 53 -2.41 -6.80 -3.99
N GLY A 54 -1.46 -7.30 -3.20
CA GLY A 54 -1.67 -8.53 -2.41
C GLY A 54 -2.78 -8.38 -1.38
N ALA A 55 -2.91 -7.21 -0.75
CA ALA A 55 -4.04 -6.94 0.14
C ALA A 55 -5.39 -6.92 -0.58
N LYS A 56 -5.45 -6.30 -1.77
CA LYS A 56 -6.68 -6.25 -2.59
C LYS A 56 -7.14 -7.63 -3.04
N ASP A 57 -6.22 -8.46 -3.52
CA ASP A 57 -6.54 -9.83 -3.95
C ASP A 57 -7.04 -10.70 -2.79
N ALA A 58 -6.60 -10.42 -1.56
CA ALA A 58 -7.08 -11.05 -0.34
C ALA A 58 -8.33 -10.38 0.27
N GLY A 59 -8.93 -9.39 -0.39
CA GLY A 59 -10.15 -8.71 0.06
C GLY A 59 -9.94 -7.71 1.20
N GLY A 60 -8.72 -7.25 1.42
CA GLY A 60 -8.37 -6.26 2.43
C GLY A 60 -8.67 -4.82 2.03
N LEU A 61 -8.66 -3.93 3.02
CA LEU A 61 -8.76 -2.47 2.81
C LEU A 61 -7.37 -1.87 2.75
N THR A 62 -7.11 -1.07 1.71
CA THR A 62 -5.82 -0.41 1.47
C THR A 62 -5.92 1.11 1.54
N ILE A 63 -4.89 1.74 2.12
CA ILE A 63 -4.77 3.19 2.22
C ILE A 63 -3.42 3.63 1.63
N GLY A 64 -3.47 4.53 0.66
CA GLY A 64 -2.30 5.18 0.08
C GLY A 64 -2.14 6.61 0.61
N ILE A 65 -0.98 6.95 1.16
CA ILE A 65 -0.63 8.32 1.57
C ILE A 65 0.42 8.84 0.59
N ILE A 66 0.04 9.76 -0.28
CA ILE A 66 0.91 10.21 -1.38
C ILE A 66 1.39 11.65 -1.15
N PRO A 67 2.62 12.01 -1.57
CA PRO A 67 3.11 13.39 -1.52
C PRO A 67 2.44 14.31 -2.56
N GLN A 68 1.80 13.73 -3.56
CA GLN A 68 1.05 14.42 -4.61
C GLN A 68 -0.21 15.13 -4.10
N ASN A 69 -0.73 16.06 -4.91
CA ASN A 69 -1.98 16.79 -4.64
C ASN A 69 -3.21 16.09 -5.24
N ASP A 70 -3.03 15.26 -6.27
CA ASP A 70 -4.13 14.60 -6.96
C ASP A 70 -4.18 13.10 -6.58
N PRO A 71 -5.31 12.61 -6.02
CA PRO A 71 -5.44 11.20 -5.66
C PRO A 71 -5.33 10.23 -6.84
N VAL A 72 -5.53 10.67 -8.09
CA VAL A 72 -5.37 9.81 -9.27
C VAL A 72 -3.92 9.39 -9.53
N GLU A 73 -2.95 10.04 -8.86
CA GLU A 73 -1.53 9.69 -8.97
C GLU A 73 -1.14 8.47 -8.11
N ALA A 74 -2.04 8.00 -7.23
CA ALA A 74 -1.84 6.75 -6.51
C ALA A 74 -2.00 5.53 -7.42
N ASN A 75 -1.40 4.41 -7.03
CA ASN A 75 -1.63 3.12 -7.68
C ASN A 75 -3.10 2.68 -7.54
N GLU A 76 -3.56 1.90 -8.52
CA GLU A 76 -4.96 1.46 -8.64
C GLU A 76 -5.44 0.56 -7.49
N TYR A 77 -4.51 0.02 -6.70
CA TYR A 77 -4.82 -0.88 -5.60
C TYR A 77 -5.13 -0.14 -4.29
N CYS A 78 -5.09 1.19 -4.26
CA CYS A 78 -5.47 1.99 -3.10
C CYS A 78 -6.99 2.27 -3.08
N ASP A 79 -7.71 1.77 -2.07
CA ASP A 79 -9.14 2.06 -1.89
C ASP A 79 -9.39 3.49 -1.39
N ILE A 80 -8.51 3.94 -0.50
CA ILE A 80 -8.56 5.28 0.09
C ILE A 80 -7.22 5.95 -0.17
N VAL A 81 -7.26 7.13 -0.78
CA VAL A 81 -6.07 7.92 -1.09
C VAL A 81 -6.08 9.21 -0.28
N ILE A 82 -4.95 9.51 0.37
CA ILE A 82 -4.70 10.74 1.12
C ILE A 82 -3.62 11.53 0.35
N PRO A 83 -4.01 12.44 -0.56
CA PRO A 83 -3.09 13.33 -1.26
C PRO A 83 -2.66 14.47 -0.35
N THR A 84 -1.46 14.36 0.22
CA THR A 84 -1.01 15.27 1.27
C THR A 84 -0.46 16.60 0.75
N GLY A 85 0.04 16.63 -0.50
CA GLY A 85 0.84 17.75 -0.99
C GLY A 85 2.16 17.97 -0.22
N MET A 86 2.55 17.05 0.66
CA MET A 86 3.71 17.17 1.54
C MET A 86 4.92 16.42 0.97
N GLY A 87 6.10 17.05 1.00
CA GLY A 87 7.36 16.40 0.64
C GLY A 87 7.71 16.43 -0.84
N LEU A 88 7.05 17.30 -1.61
CA LEU A 88 7.48 17.72 -2.95
C LEU A 88 8.57 18.80 -2.88
#